data_AF-A0A7M3P3E1-F1
#
_entry.id   AF-A0A7M3P3E1-F1
#
_cell.length_a   1.000
_cell.length_b   1.000
_cell.length_c   1.000
_cell.angle_alpha   90.00
_cell.angle_beta   90.00
_cell.angle_gamma   90.00
#
_symmetry.space_group_name_H-M   'P 1'
#
loop_
_entity.id
_entity.type
_entity.pdbx_description
1 polymer ?
#
loop_
_entity_poly.entity_id
_entity_poly.type
_entity_poly.pdbx_seq_one_letter_code
_entity_poly.pdbx_strand_id
1 'polypeptide(L)'
;MTSQEQALAIADRWLNPEGSTEPRREVRMQEFDLGWVVWAAPAEPERDPETGERRPPAEIGNACGVVDRSSGELTVWPSVPVDEVVRMYRQKHGGAGQGAGPSEGGTRPVTGPGNTAVFTYTDPANGEETTLFRTSAPGLPPAEYQAWADLRRMNVPVDNVVAVHTDLRPSLLPGGYTAELLNTFRNAQLSCSQSYGSRPEARAEGIAALVEQVDTMHRIAGRQPPPRPHRLPVPVQVTPAEPMRDVALGHHLVEVFGQHGVRRYDADDLADVPLPEATKATLTWAGLPADLPLFFTADRPDAPPAGGLFTDVATNLRERRSPAGEEKIGALSYLVRIGFDGVAVIAVQCRPGTGQPDGLGALWAVDPVTATARYVNVSAAAFARSLSLLAAARQRLQGLDPIAAGAEVAALQEQLAAVDASALGNADTWWSLIVEQMWHGLF
;
A
#
# COMPACT_ATOMS: atom_id res chain seq x y z
N MET A 1 -36.49 -17.60 1.72
CA MET A 1 -36.83 -16.21 2.07
C MET A 1 -37.04 -16.14 3.56
N THR A 2 -36.20 -15.38 4.25
CA THR A 2 -36.25 -15.15 5.69
C THR A 2 -37.48 -14.31 6.02
N SER A 3 -38.25 -14.68 7.05
CA SER A 3 -39.35 -13.83 7.55
C SER A 3 -38.81 -12.76 8.50
N GLN A 4 -39.59 -11.70 8.74
CA GLN A 4 -39.22 -10.67 9.72
C GLN A 4 -39.03 -11.25 11.13
N GLU A 5 -39.85 -12.22 11.53
CA GLU A 5 -39.70 -12.93 12.82
C GLU A 5 -38.39 -13.72 12.89
N GLN A 6 -37.97 -14.37 11.79
CA GLN A 6 -36.69 -15.06 11.71
C GLN A 6 -35.51 -14.09 11.75
N ALA A 7 -35.62 -12.95 11.06
CA ALA A 7 -34.60 -11.91 11.09
C ALA A 7 -34.44 -11.31 12.51
N LEU A 8 -35.55 -11.12 13.23
CA LEU A 8 -35.52 -10.69 14.64
C LEU A 8 -34.82 -11.73 15.53
N ALA A 9 -35.12 -13.02 15.37
CA ALA A 9 -34.50 -14.08 16.15
C ALA A 9 -33.00 -14.28 15.84
N ILE A 10 -32.58 -13.97 14.61
CA ILE A 10 -31.16 -13.97 14.22
C ILE A 10 -30.44 -12.77 14.86
N ALA A 11 -31.02 -11.58 14.77
CA ALA A 11 -30.47 -10.36 15.35
C ALA A 11 -30.41 -10.40 16.88
N ASP A 12 -31.42 -10.99 17.53
CA ASP A 12 -31.47 -11.15 18.98
C ASP A 12 -30.39 -12.10 19.51
N ARG A 13 -30.14 -13.24 18.85
CA ARG A 13 -29.01 -14.11 19.19
C ARG A 13 -27.66 -13.45 18.97
N TRP A 14 -27.55 -12.62 17.93
CA TRP A 14 -26.32 -11.90 17.63
C TRP A 14 -26.01 -10.83 18.68
N LEU A 15 -27.02 -10.06 19.10
CA LEU A 15 -26.87 -9.01 20.12
C LEU A 15 -26.82 -9.57 21.56
N ASN A 16 -27.45 -10.73 21.80
CA ASN A 16 -27.58 -11.36 23.11
C ASN A 16 -27.12 -12.83 23.07
N PRO A 17 -25.80 -13.10 22.91
CA PRO A 17 -25.29 -14.46 22.85
C PRO A 17 -25.54 -15.22 24.16
N GLU A 18 -25.83 -16.52 24.05
CA GLU A 18 -26.09 -17.39 25.21
C GLU A 18 -24.88 -17.41 26.16
N GLY A 19 -25.13 -17.18 27.45
CA GLY A 19 -24.08 -17.13 28.48
C GLY A 19 -23.49 -15.74 28.75
N SER A 20 -23.97 -14.68 28.08
CA SER A 20 -23.61 -13.30 28.43
C SER A 20 -24.11 -12.90 29.82
N THR A 21 -23.26 -12.23 30.60
CA THR A 21 -23.60 -11.62 31.90
C THR A 21 -24.12 -10.19 31.76
N GLU A 22 -24.08 -9.62 30.55
CA GLU A 22 -24.58 -8.27 30.24
C GLU A 22 -26.11 -8.23 30.21
N PRO A 23 -26.74 -7.10 30.57
CA PRO A 23 -28.18 -6.92 30.43
C PRO A 23 -28.60 -7.07 28.97
N ARG A 24 -29.66 -7.85 28.75
CA ARG A 24 -30.19 -8.15 27.42
C ARG A 24 -30.55 -6.85 26.69
N ARG A 25 -29.95 -6.65 25.50
CA ARG A 25 -30.13 -5.46 24.66
C ARG A 25 -31.37 -5.63 23.79
N GLU A 26 -32.24 -4.62 23.77
CA GLU A 26 -33.39 -4.58 22.86
C GLU A 26 -32.88 -4.45 21.40
N VAL A 27 -33.43 -5.26 20.50
CA VAL A 27 -33.12 -5.19 19.07
C VAL A 27 -34.03 -4.19 18.38
N ARG A 28 -33.44 -3.24 17.67
CA ARG A 28 -34.13 -2.38 16.70
C ARG A 28 -33.84 -2.88 15.29
N MET A 29 -34.84 -2.76 14.41
CA MET A 29 -34.69 -3.16 13.02
C MET A 29 -35.40 -2.20 12.07
N GLN A 30 -34.89 -2.12 10.84
CA GLN A 30 -35.53 -1.42 9.71
C GLN A 30 -35.42 -2.29 8.46
N GLU A 31 -36.57 -2.56 7.84
CA GLU A 31 -36.66 -3.34 6.61
C GLU A 31 -36.29 -2.52 5.37
N PHE A 32 -35.66 -3.16 4.39
CA PHE A 32 -35.42 -2.62 3.05
C PHE A 32 -35.57 -3.72 1.98
N ASP A 33 -35.29 -3.42 0.72
CA ASP A 33 -35.51 -4.30 -0.44
C ASP A 33 -34.69 -5.60 -0.44
N LEU A 34 -33.52 -5.64 0.23
CA LEU A 34 -32.67 -6.85 0.27
C LEU A 34 -32.62 -7.53 1.65
N GLY A 35 -33.24 -6.97 2.70
CA GLY A 35 -33.12 -7.51 4.05
C GLY A 35 -33.60 -6.59 5.16
N TRP A 36 -33.02 -6.75 6.34
CA TRP A 36 -33.24 -5.91 7.52
C TRP A 36 -31.92 -5.41 8.08
N VAL A 37 -31.81 -4.10 8.27
CA VAL A 37 -30.74 -3.53 9.11
C VAL A 37 -31.16 -3.68 10.56
N VAL A 38 -30.26 -4.16 11.42
CA VAL A 38 -30.52 -4.48 12.83
C VAL A 38 -29.44 -3.87 13.72
N TRP A 39 -29.84 -3.30 14.85
CA TRP A 39 -28.92 -2.65 15.79
C TRP A 39 -29.46 -2.70 17.22
N ALA A 40 -28.60 -2.51 18.22
CA ALA A 40 -29.03 -2.42 19.61
C ALA A 40 -29.75 -1.08 19.88
N ALA A 41 -30.84 -1.10 20.64
CA ALA A 41 -31.46 0.11 21.15
C ALA A 41 -30.44 0.92 21.98
N PRO A 42 -30.44 2.26 21.89
CA PRO A 42 -29.52 3.08 22.67
C PRO A 42 -29.71 2.83 24.17
N ALA A 43 -28.61 2.64 24.91
CA ALA A 43 -28.65 2.58 26.36
C ALA A 43 -29.19 3.91 26.92
N GLU A 44 -29.97 3.84 28.00
CA GLU A 44 -30.42 5.05 28.68
C GLU A 44 -29.21 5.84 29.18
N PRO A 45 -29.22 7.19 29.05
CA PRO A 45 -28.08 8.01 29.46
C PRO A 45 -27.92 7.95 30.99
N GLU A 46 -26.83 7.35 31.44
CA GLU A 46 -26.45 7.30 32.85
C GLU A 46 -26.09 8.71 33.35
N ARG A 47 -26.57 9.06 34.55
CA ARG A 47 -26.23 10.31 35.23
C ARG A 47 -25.33 10.00 36.41
N ASP A 48 -24.32 10.84 36.60
CA ASP A 48 -23.47 10.78 37.77
C ASP A 48 -24.32 10.95 39.04
N PRO A 49 -24.31 10.01 39.98
CA PRO A 49 -25.15 10.08 41.18
C PRO A 49 -24.70 11.16 42.18
N GLU A 50 -23.46 11.65 42.10
CA GLU A 50 -22.93 12.71 42.97
C GLU A 50 -23.06 14.11 42.33
N THR A 51 -22.87 14.22 41.01
CA THR A 51 -22.86 15.51 40.31
C THR A 51 -24.09 15.78 39.44
N GLY A 52 -24.89 14.75 39.12
CA GLY A 52 -26.09 14.85 38.27
C GLY A 52 -25.82 15.05 36.77
N GLU A 53 -24.54 15.16 36.39
CA GLU A 53 -24.10 15.35 35.00
C GLU A 53 -24.28 14.06 34.18
N ARG A 54 -24.58 14.20 32.90
CA ARG A 54 -24.66 13.04 31.99
C ARG A 54 -23.27 12.45 31.82
N ARG A 55 -23.09 11.18 32.15
CA ARG A 55 -21.88 10.44 31.80
C ARG A 55 -21.96 10.02 30.33
N PRO A 56 -20.86 10.13 29.56
CA PRO A 56 -20.76 9.46 28.27
C PRO A 56 -20.97 7.95 28.45
N PRO A 57 -21.71 7.26 27.55
CA PRO A 57 -21.88 5.82 27.65
C PRO A 57 -20.51 5.11 27.70
N ALA A 58 -20.38 4.13 28.59
CA ALA A 58 -19.12 3.39 28.77
C ALA A 58 -18.76 2.52 27.54
N GLU A 59 -19.73 2.21 26.68
CA GLU A 59 -19.51 1.47 25.42
C GLU A 59 -19.59 2.40 24.21
N ILE A 60 -18.45 2.62 23.54
CA ILE A 60 -18.40 3.25 22.22
C ILE A 60 -18.52 2.15 21.17
N GLY A 61 -19.71 2.03 20.57
CA GLY A 61 -19.95 1.18 19.39
C GLY A 61 -21.23 0.37 19.49
N ASN A 62 -22.38 0.95 19.13
CA ASN A 62 -23.58 0.14 18.88
C ASN A 62 -23.35 -0.65 17.58
N ALA A 63 -23.12 -1.96 17.68
CA ALA A 63 -22.94 -2.82 16.52
C ALA A 63 -24.17 -2.74 15.60
N CYS A 64 -23.94 -2.50 14.31
CA CYS A 64 -24.95 -2.50 13.26
C CYS A 64 -24.76 -3.75 12.39
N GLY A 65 -25.85 -4.43 12.05
CA GLY A 65 -25.84 -5.65 11.23
C GLY A 65 -26.89 -5.60 10.13
N VAL A 66 -26.73 -6.44 9.11
CA VAL A 66 -27.74 -6.65 8.07
C VAL A 66 -28.05 -8.14 7.95
N VAL A 67 -29.32 -8.50 8.11
CA VAL A 67 -29.84 -9.85 7.82
C VAL A 67 -30.37 -9.88 6.40
N ASP A 68 -29.77 -10.70 5.55
CA ASP A 68 -30.16 -10.86 4.15
C ASP A 68 -31.51 -11.60 4.02
N ARG A 69 -32.41 -11.08 3.18
CA ARG A 69 -33.75 -11.67 2.98
C ARG A 69 -33.71 -13.00 2.24
N SER A 70 -32.76 -13.20 1.35
CA SER A 70 -32.69 -14.40 0.49
C SER A 70 -32.08 -15.59 1.23
N SER A 71 -30.99 -15.34 1.96
CA SER A 71 -30.13 -16.33 2.60
C SER A 71 -30.31 -16.43 4.12
N GLY A 72 -30.76 -15.36 4.79
CA GLY A 72 -30.83 -15.30 6.26
C GLY A 72 -29.47 -15.11 6.92
N GLU A 73 -28.42 -14.82 6.16
CA GLU A 73 -27.10 -14.52 6.71
C GLU A 73 -27.09 -13.14 7.39
N LEU A 74 -26.51 -13.06 8.60
CA LEU A 74 -26.24 -11.80 9.29
C LEU A 74 -24.80 -11.37 9.04
N THR A 75 -24.62 -10.16 8.50
CA THR A 75 -23.31 -9.53 8.28
C THR A 75 -23.18 -8.29 9.14
N VAL A 76 -21.99 -8.01 9.67
CA VAL A 76 -21.74 -6.85 10.54
C VAL A 76 -21.24 -5.66 9.69
N TRP A 77 -21.76 -4.47 9.99
CA TRP A 77 -21.52 -3.23 9.25
C TRP A 77 -21.13 -2.08 10.20
N PRO A 78 -20.48 -1.02 9.68
CA PRO A 78 -20.12 0.13 10.48
C PRO A 78 -21.33 0.77 11.17
N SER A 79 -21.12 1.34 12.36
CA SER A 79 -22.14 2.07 13.14
C SER A 79 -22.43 3.46 12.56
N VAL A 80 -22.92 3.49 11.31
CA VAL A 80 -23.37 4.69 10.57
C VAL A 80 -24.91 4.71 10.48
N PRO A 81 -25.55 5.82 10.06
CA PRO A 81 -27.00 5.87 9.88
C PRO A 81 -27.52 4.73 9.01
N VAL A 82 -28.71 4.22 9.35
CA VAL A 82 -29.31 3.05 8.69
C VAL A 82 -29.37 3.19 7.16
N ASP A 83 -29.72 4.37 6.66
CA ASP A 83 -29.80 4.63 5.21
C ASP A 83 -28.45 4.45 4.50
N GLU A 84 -27.35 4.74 5.20
CA GLU A 84 -26.00 4.57 4.68
C GLU A 84 -25.59 3.10 4.67
N VAL A 85 -25.95 2.34 5.72
CA VAL A 85 -25.78 0.87 5.74
C VAL A 85 -26.59 0.23 4.61
N VAL A 86 -27.82 0.68 4.37
CA VAL A 86 -28.65 0.22 3.24
C VAL A 86 -27.97 0.53 1.90
N ARG A 87 -27.43 1.75 1.71
CA ARG A 87 -26.70 2.13 0.49
C ARG A 87 -25.50 1.22 0.24
N MET A 88 -24.68 1.01 1.27
CA MET A 88 -23.49 0.14 1.20
C MET A 88 -23.89 -1.31 0.92
N TYR A 89 -24.94 -1.81 1.56
CA TYR A 89 -25.45 -3.16 1.35
C TYR A 89 -25.99 -3.35 -0.07
N ARG A 90 -26.77 -2.39 -0.60
CA ARG A 90 -27.24 -2.40 -1.99
C ARG A 90 -26.10 -2.33 -3.00
N GLN A 91 -25.07 -1.55 -2.72
CA GLN A 91 -23.88 -1.51 -3.58
C GLN A 91 -23.16 -2.87 -3.63
N LYS A 92 -23.13 -3.57 -2.49
CA LYS A 92 -22.48 -4.88 -2.36
C LYS A 92 -23.33 -6.04 -2.92
N HIS A 93 -24.66 -5.98 -2.79
CA HIS A 93 -25.57 -7.10 -3.06
C HIS A 93 -26.69 -6.83 -4.09
N GLY A 94 -27.03 -5.56 -4.35
CA GLY A 94 -28.12 -5.14 -5.26
C GLY A 94 -27.72 -5.04 -6.73
N GLY A 95 -26.49 -5.39 -7.10
CA GLY A 95 -26.04 -5.46 -8.50
C GLY A 95 -26.53 -6.70 -9.27
N ALA A 96 -27.21 -7.63 -8.61
CA ALA A 96 -27.65 -8.89 -9.21
C ALA A 96 -29.18 -8.92 -9.35
N GLY A 97 -29.73 -8.27 -10.39
CA GLY A 97 -31.10 -8.56 -10.80
C GLY A 97 -31.89 -7.45 -11.49
N GLN A 98 -31.46 -7.05 -12.69
CA GLN A 98 -32.27 -6.81 -13.89
C GLN A 98 -31.50 -5.91 -14.87
N GLY A 99 -31.02 -6.51 -15.98
CA GLY A 99 -30.55 -5.74 -17.14
C GLY A 99 -29.11 -5.99 -17.62
N ALA A 100 -28.62 -7.22 -17.61
CA ALA A 100 -27.66 -7.71 -18.63
C ALA A 100 -27.58 -9.24 -18.52
N GLY A 101 -27.59 -9.94 -19.67
CA GLY A 101 -26.99 -11.27 -19.75
C GLY A 101 -25.50 -11.21 -19.35
N PRO A 102 -24.74 -12.31 -19.44
CA PRO A 102 -23.31 -12.27 -19.13
C PRO A 102 -22.65 -11.20 -20.02
N SER A 103 -22.36 -10.04 -19.46
CA SER A 103 -21.59 -9.01 -20.11
C SER A 103 -20.13 -9.44 -20.02
N GLU A 104 -19.73 -10.26 -20.99
CA GLU A 104 -18.36 -10.26 -21.54
C GLU A 104 -18.06 -8.87 -22.12
N GLY A 105 -17.91 -7.89 -21.22
CA GLY A 105 -17.67 -6.49 -21.53
C GLY A 105 -17.13 -5.78 -20.30
N GLY A 106 -16.08 -6.35 -19.69
CA GLY A 106 -15.41 -5.75 -18.54
C GLY A 106 -14.94 -4.33 -18.86
N THR A 107 -15.26 -3.38 -17.99
CA THR A 107 -14.72 -2.03 -18.08
C THR A 107 -13.19 -2.14 -18.15
N ARG A 108 -12.61 -1.61 -19.24
CA ARG A 108 -11.17 -1.75 -19.50
C ARG A 108 -10.37 -1.18 -18.32
N PRO A 109 -9.28 -1.82 -17.90
CA PRO A 109 -8.40 -1.24 -16.89
C PRO A 109 -7.79 0.07 -17.40
N VAL A 110 -7.74 1.09 -16.56
CA VAL A 110 -7.17 2.41 -16.90
C VAL A 110 -6.40 2.97 -15.72
N THR A 111 -5.15 3.40 -15.95
CA THR A 111 -4.37 4.09 -14.91
C THR A 111 -4.84 5.53 -14.68
N GLY A 112 -4.42 6.09 -13.54
CA GLY A 112 -4.63 7.47 -13.13
C GLY A 112 -3.93 8.48 -14.03
N PRO A 113 -4.27 9.77 -13.86
CA PRO A 113 -3.69 10.85 -14.64
C PRO A 113 -2.21 11.13 -14.33
N GLY A 114 -1.62 10.46 -13.34
CA GLY A 114 -0.30 10.78 -12.81
C GLY A 114 -0.32 12.01 -11.90
N ASN A 115 0.86 12.48 -11.49
CA ASN A 115 1.08 13.64 -10.64
C ASN A 115 1.98 14.64 -11.36
N THR A 116 1.66 15.93 -11.32
CA THR A 116 2.56 16.99 -11.80
C THR A 116 3.37 17.55 -10.64
N ALA A 117 4.66 17.81 -10.89
CA ALA A 117 5.54 18.54 -10.01
C ALA A 117 6.13 19.75 -10.74
N VAL A 118 6.02 20.94 -10.14
CA VAL A 118 6.52 22.22 -10.64
C VAL A 118 7.57 22.74 -9.68
N PHE A 119 8.79 22.91 -10.16
CA PHE A 119 9.93 23.45 -9.42
C PHE A 119 10.20 24.87 -9.91
N THR A 120 10.15 25.83 -9.00
CA THR A 120 10.62 27.21 -9.25
C THR A 120 12.03 27.34 -8.70
N TYR A 121 12.96 27.82 -9.51
CA TYR A 121 14.35 27.99 -9.13
C TYR A 121 14.94 29.27 -9.71
N THR A 122 15.96 29.79 -9.05
CA THR A 122 16.78 30.90 -9.55
C THR A 122 17.86 30.34 -10.48
N ASP A 123 17.81 30.69 -11.76
CA ASP A 123 18.79 30.24 -12.76
C ASP A 123 20.19 30.79 -12.43
N PRO A 124 21.19 29.92 -12.20
CA PRO A 124 22.54 30.36 -11.84
C PRO A 124 23.25 31.17 -12.94
N ALA A 125 22.80 31.12 -14.19
CA ALA A 125 23.44 31.82 -15.31
C ALA A 125 23.08 33.31 -15.37
N ASN A 126 21.85 33.69 -15.00
CA ASN A 126 21.33 35.05 -15.13
C ASN A 126 20.73 35.61 -13.84
N GLY A 127 20.48 34.77 -12.81
CA GLY A 127 19.87 35.16 -11.55
C GLY A 127 18.35 35.35 -11.60
N GLU A 128 17.68 34.99 -12.70
CA GLU A 128 16.23 35.10 -12.86
C GLU A 128 15.49 33.87 -12.31
N GLU A 129 14.28 34.07 -11.79
CA GLU A 129 13.41 32.96 -11.41
C GLU A 129 12.76 32.33 -12.64
N THR A 130 12.83 31.00 -12.73
CA THR A 130 12.24 30.22 -13.81
C THR A 130 11.56 28.97 -13.25
N THR A 131 10.72 28.33 -14.07
CA THR A 131 9.97 27.14 -13.67
C THR A 131 10.29 25.94 -14.56
N LEU A 132 10.38 24.78 -13.93
CA LEU A 132 10.48 23.47 -14.57
C LEU A 132 9.31 22.63 -14.08
N PHE A 133 8.53 22.05 -14.99
CA PHE A 133 7.50 21.09 -14.60
C PHE A 133 7.73 19.73 -15.23
N ARG A 134 7.31 18.69 -14.51
CA ARG A 134 7.23 17.30 -14.97
C ARG A 134 5.92 16.69 -14.54
N THR A 135 5.42 15.79 -15.36
CA THR A 135 4.26 14.95 -15.02
C THR A 135 4.73 13.51 -14.97
N SER A 136 4.31 12.77 -13.95
CA SER A 136 4.63 11.34 -13.86
C SER A 136 3.97 10.58 -15.00
N ALA A 137 4.58 9.46 -15.38
CA ALA A 137 4.00 8.57 -16.36
C ALA A 137 4.30 7.12 -15.96
N PRO A 138 3.46 6.16 -16.36
CA PRO A 138 3.67 4.75 -16.07
C PRO A 138 5.07 4.28 -16.50
N GLY A 139 5.77 3.57 -15.61
CA GLY A 139 7.10 3.03 -15.87
C GLY A 139 8.27 4.03 -15.76
N LEU A 140 8.01 5.32 -15.55
CA LEU A 140 9.04 6.35 -15.31
C LEU A 140 9.21 6.62 -13.81
N PRO A 141 10.29 7.27 -13.35
CA PRO A 141 10.37 7.75 -11.96
C PRO A 141 9.24 8.75 -11.63
N PRO A 142 8.90 8.97 -10.34
CA PRO A 142 7.97 10.02 -9.94
C PRO A 142 8.39 11.40 -10.48
N ALA A 143 7.41 12.28 -10.71
CA ALA A 143 7.63 13.60 -11.32
C ALA A 143 8.70 14.43 -10.60
N GLU A 144 8.75 14.33 -9.27
CA GLU A 144 9.72 15.00 -8.41
C GLU A 144 11.15 14.54 -8.70
N TYR A 145 11.36 13.23 -8.87
CA TYR A 145 12.67 12.67 -9.24
C TYR A 145 13.07 13.04 -10.66
N GLN A 146 12.11 13.07 -11.60
CA GLN A 146 12.37 13.51 -12.97
C GLN A 146 12.82 14.98 -12.99
N ALA A 147 12.06 15.86 -12.33
CA ALA A 147 12.38 17.28 -12.23
C ALA A 147 13.75 17.50 -11.57
N TRP A 148 14.04 16.76 -10.49
CA TRP A 148 15.35 16.81 -9.84
C TRP A 148 16.49 16.38 -10.78
N ALA A 149 16.31 15.29 -11.53
CA ALA A 149 17.32 14.84 -12.49
C ALA A 149 17.60 15.89 -13.58
N ASP A 150 16.58 16.62 -14.01
CA ASP A 150 16.72 17.69 -15.00
C ASP A 150 17.41 18.93 -14.42
N LEU A 151 17.05 19.36 -13.20
CA LEU A 151 17.76 20.44 -12.50
C LEU A 151 19.26 20.14 -12.37
N ARG A 152 19.60 18.91 -11.99
CA ARG A 152 21.01 18.46 -11.94
C ARG A 152 21.70 18.53 -13.30
N ARG A 153 21.01 18.16 -14.38
CA ARG A 153 21.56 18.23 -15.75
C ARG A 153 21.78 19.68 -16.22
N MET A 154 20.94 20.59 -15.74
CA MET A 154 21.08 22.03 -15.95
C MET A 154 22.08 22.69 -14.98
N ASN A 155 22.74 21.90 -14.11
CA ASN A 155 23.65 22.38 -13.07
C ASN A 155 23.02 23.38 -12.10
N VAL A 156 21.71 23.26 -11.84
CA VAL A 156 21.00 24.07 -10.85
C VAL A 156 21.26 23.49 -9.46
N PRO A 157 21.90 24.23 -8.53
CA PRO A 157 22.11 23.78 -7.16
C PRO A 157 20.79 23.58 -6.41
N VAL A 158 20.76 22.67 -5.43
CA VAL A 158 19.57 22.44 -4.56
C VAL A 158 19.12 23.74 -3.90
N ASP A 159 20.07 24.55 -3.43
CA ASP A 159 19.80 25.79 -2.71
C ASP A 159 19.16 26.89 -3.58
N ASN A 160 19.23 26.75 -4.91
CA ASN A 160 18.60 27.67 -5.86
C ASN A 160 17.11 27.36 -6.08
N VAL A 161 16.61 26.22 -5.61
CA VAL A 161 15.18 25.90 -5.70
C VAL A 161 14.43 26.65 -4.59
N VAL A 162 13.51 27.52 -4.99
CA VAL A 162 12.80 28.44 -4.09
C VAL A 162 11.35 28.02 -3.82
N ALA A 163 10.75 27.23 -4.70
CA ALA A 163 9.43 26.64 -4.46
C ALA A 163 9.25 25.32 -5.20
N VAL A 164 8.46 24.42 -4.62
CA VAL A 164 7.97 23.20 -5.28
C VAL A 164 6.48 23.06 -5.04
N HIS A 165 5.72 22.91 -6.12
CA HIS A 165 4.29 22.63 -6.09
C HIS A 165 3.99 21.29 -6.74
N THR A 166 3.18 20.45 -6.10
CA THR A 166 2.72 19.17 -6.67
C THR A 166 1.20 19.08 -6.71
N ASP A 167 0.65 18.29 -7.62
CA ASP A 167 -0.80 18.04 -7.63
C ASP A 167 -1.22 17.26 -6.38
N LEU A 168 -0.56 16.14 -6.10
CA LEU A 168 -0.74 15.31 -4.91
C LEU A 168 0.30 15.65 -3.85
N ARG A 169 -0.07 15.60 -2.58
CA ARG A 169 0.90 15.69 -1.48
C ARG A 169 2.02 14.64 -1.64
N PRO A 170 3.30 15.04 -1.58
CA PRO A 170 4.42 14.11 -1.59
C PRO A 170 4.28 13.07 -0.48
N SER A 171 4.57 11.81 -0.78
CA SER A 171 4.24 10.69 0.10
C SER A 171 5.46 10.05 0.74
N LEU A 172 5.26 9.43 1.90
CA LEU A 172 6.22 8.53 2.56
C LEU A 172 5.84 7.07 2.31
N LEU A 173 5.57 6.74 1.04
CA LEU A 173 5.20 5.41 0.58
C LEU A 173 6.36 4.77 -0.20
N PRO A 174 6.45 3.43 -0.24
CA PRO A 174 7.44 2.73 -1.04
C PRO A 174 7.28 3.05 -2.53
N GLY A 175 8.36 2.94 -3.31
CA GLY A 175 8.39 3.41 -4.70
C GLY A 175 8.92 4.84 -4.87
N GLY A 176 9.67 5.32 -3.88
CA GLY A 176 10.50 6.51 -4.03
C GLY A 176 10.40 7.53 -2.90
N TYR A 177 9.46 7.42 -1.96
CA TYR A 177 9.38 8.32 -0.79
C TYR A 177 9.53 9.79 -1.18
N THR A 178 8.69 10.31 -2.08
CA THR A 178 8.91 11.64 -2.70
C THR A 178 8.97 12.77 -1.67
N ALA A 179 8.35 12.61 -0.50
CA ALA A 179 8.52 13.53 0.62
C ALA A 179 9.97 13.62 1.12
N GLU A 180 10.71 12.51 1.18
CA GLU A 180 12.14 12.50 1.57
C GLU A 180 13.01 13.22 0.55
N LEU A 181 12.72 13.04 -0.74
CA LEU A 181 13.40 13.81 -1.79
C LEU A 181 13.14 15.30 -1.61
N LEU A 182 11.88 15.72 -1.47
CA LEU A 182 11.54 17.14 -1.38
C LEU A 182 12.07 17.79 -0.10
N ASN A 183 12.22 17.02 0.98
CA ASN A 183 12.88 17.48 2.20
C ASN A 183 14.32 17.94 1.95
N THR A 184 15.02 17.47 0.90
CA THR A 184 16.38 17.94 0.60
C THR A 184 16.45 19.41 0.17
N PHE A 185 15.37 19.97 -0.37
CA PHE A 185 15.29 21.37 -0.81
C PHE A 185 14.91 22.30 0.36
N ARG A 186 15.86 22.53 1.27
CA ARG A 186 15.61 23.26 2.54
C ARG A 186 15.17 24.72 2.35
N ASN A 187 15.52 25.33 1.23
CA ASN A 187 15.15 26.72 0.91
C ASN A 187 13.79 26.82 0.20
N ALA A 188 13.23 25.70 -0.27
CA ALA A 188 12.05 25.72 -1.10
C ALA A 188 10.76 25.78 -0.26
N GLN A 189 9.82 26.64 -0.65
CA GLN A 189 8.45 26.55 -0.17
C GLN A 189 7.74 25.36 -0.82
N LEU A 190 7.34 24.37 -0.01
CA LEU A 190 6.61 23.19 -0.49
C LEU A 190 5.09 23.41 -0.40
N SER A 191 4.37 23.10 -1.47
CA SER A 191 2.91 23.16 -1.52
C SER A 191 2.32 22.04 -2.37
N CYS A 192 1.05 21.71 -2.16
CA CYS A 192 0.33 20.74 -3.00
C CYS A 192 -1.14 21.11 -3.15
N SER A 193 -1.77 20.64 -4.22
CA SER A 193 -3.20 20.90 -4.49
C SER A 193 -4.13 19.96 -3.72
N GLN A 194 -3.81 18.67 -3.67
CA GLN A 194 -4.65 17.63 -3.09
C GLN A 194 -3.94 16.87 -1.97
N SER A 195 -4.71 16.42 -0.98
CA SER A 195 -4.21 15.51 0.05
C SER A 195 -3.83 14.16 -0.55
N TYR A 196 -2.79 13.53 -0.01
CA TYR A 196 -2.36 12.19 -0.37
C TYR A 196 -1.50 11.64 0.79
N GLY A 197 -1.35 10.33 0.94
CA GLY A 197 -0.44 9.79 1.97
C GLY A 197 -0.76 8.40 2.53
N SER A 198 -0.52 8.23 3.83
CA SER A 198 -0.43 6.91 4.49
C SER A 198 -1.76 6.17 4.57
N ARG A 199 -2.89 6.87 4.70
CA ARG A 199 -4.21 6.25 4.82
C ARG A 199 -4.84 5.97 3.44
N PRO A 200 -5.40 4.77 3.21
CA PRO A 200 -6.07 4.45 1.95
C PRO A 200 -7.16 5.44 1.56
N GLU A 201 -7.97 5.91 2.52
CA GLU A 201 -9.07 6.85 2.24
C GLU A 201 -8.54 8.20 1.77
N ALA A 202 -7.45 8.68 2.38
CA ALA A 202 -6.83 9.95 1.99
C ALA A 202 -6.21 9.88 0.59
N ARG A 203 -5.69 8.71 0.18
CA ARG A 203 -5.21 8.49 -1.20
C ARG A 203 -6.37 8.47 -2.19
N ALA A 204 -7.44 7.74 -1.87
CA ALA A 204 -8.62 7.67 -2.74
C ALA A 204 -9.28 9.05 -2.94
N GLU A 205 -9.41 9.84 -1.87
CA GLU A 205 -9.92 11.21 -1.91
C GLU A 205 -9.01 12.12 -2.77
N GLY A 206 -7.69 12.07 -2.54
CA GLY A 206 -6.72 12.83 -3.32
C GLY A 206 -6.78 12.55 -4.81
N ILE A 207 -6.87 11.27 -5.19
CA ILE A 207 -6.96 10.85 -6.59
C ILE A 207 -8.30 11.25 -7.21
N ALA A 208 -9.41 11.12 -6.48
CA ALA A 208 -10.71 11.55 -6.96
C ALA A 208 -10.72 13.07 -7.26
N ALA A 209 -10.19 13.87 -6.34
CA ALA A 209 -10.08 15.31 -6.51
C ALA A 209 -9.14 15.70 -7.67
N LEU A 210 -8.03 14.97 -7.83
CA LEU A 210 -7.12 15.18 -8.96
C LEU A 210 -7.78 14.87 -10.31
N VAL A 211 -8.52 13.77 -10.40
CA VAL A 211 -9.27 13.43 -11.62
C VAL A 211 -10.26 14.53 -11.98
N GLU A 212 -10.99 15.07 -11.00
CA GLU A 212 -11.91 16.19 -11.22
C GLU A 212 -11.19 17.47 -11.67
N GLN A 213 -10.03 17.77 -11.08
CA GLN A 213 -9.18 18.90 -11.47
C GLN A 213 -8.73 18.75 -12.93
N VAL A 214 -8.23 17.58 -13.32
CA VAL A 214 -7.77 17.29 -14.70
C VAL A 214 -8.95 17.36 -15.69
N ASP A 215 -10.10 16.77 -15.35
CA ASP A 215 -11.33 16.85 -16.17
C ASP A 215 -11.76 18.30 -16.40
N THR A 216 -11.69 19.13 -15.36
CA THR A 216 -12.06 20.55 -15.42
C THR A 216 -11.08 21.35 -16.29
N MET A 217 -9.78 21.14 -16.13
CA MET A 217 -8.76 21.78 -16.96
C MET A 217 -8.93 21.45 -18.45
N HIS A 218 -9.22 20.19 -18.78
CA HIS A 218 -9.44 19.78 -20.18
C HIS A 218 -10.70 20.41 -20.78
N ARG A 219 -11.80 20.47 -20.02
CA ARG A 219 -13.04 21.13 -20.45
C ARG A 219 -12.84 22.62 -20.72
N ILE A 220 -12.13 23.34 -19.84
CA ILE A 220 -11.81 24.76 -20.03
C ILE A 220 -10.95 24.97 -21.29
N ALA A 221 -10.01 24.06 -21.56
CA ALA A 221 -9.18 24.10 -22.77
C ALA A 221 -9.91 23.66 -24.05
N GLY A 222 -11.20 23.30 -23.98
CA GLY A 222 -11.97 22.77 -25.13
C GLY A 222 -11.46 21.42 -25.64
N ARG A 223 -10.77 20.65 -24.79
CA ARG A 223 -10.20 19.33 -25.12
C ARG A 223 -11.04 18.22 -24.49
N GLN A 224 -10.99 17.04 -25.09
CA GLN A 224 -11.59 15.85 -24.49
C GLN A 224 -10.79 15.45 -23.24
N PRO A 225 -11.45 15.18 -22.09
CA PRO A 225 -10.76 14.71 -20.90
C PRO A 225 -10.15 13.31 -21.11
N PRO A 226 -9.10 12.96 -20.35
CA PRO A 226 -8.53 11.62 -20.39
C PRO A 226 -9.55 10.55 -19.97
N PRO A 227 -9.31 9.26 -20.31
CA PRO A 227 -10.17 8.18 -19.85
C PRO A 227 -10.18 8.13 -18.32
N ARG A 228 -11.36 7.85 -17.74
CA ARG A 228 -11.49 7.77 -16.29
C ARG A 228 -10.69 6.59 -15.74
N PRO A 229 -9.92 6.78 -14.66
CA PRO A 229 -9.16 5.70 -14.05
C PRO A 229 -10.08 4.58 -13.57
N HIS A 230 -9.65 3.34 -13.80
CA HIS A 230 -10.38 2.15 -13.42
C HIS A 230 -9.38 1.08 -12.98
N ARG A 231 -9.15 1.04 -11.67
CA ARG A 231 -8.32 0.02 -11.00
C ARG A 231 -9.10 -1.28 -10.88
N LEU A 232 -8.50 -2.38 -11.33
CA LEU A 232 -9.06 -3.70 -11.09
C LEU A 232 -8.79 -4.17 -9.65
N PRO A 233 -9.74 -4.90 -9.03
CA PRO A 233 -9.50 -5.53 -7.74
C PRO A 233 -8.35 -6.52 -7.83
N VAL A 234 -7.68 -6.77 -6.70
CA VAL A 234 -6.68 -7.84 -6.62
C VAL A 234 -7.39 -9.18 -6.92
N PRO A 235 -6.88 -10.00 -7.84
CA PRO A 235 -7.52 -11.27 -8.17
C PRO A 235 -7.48 -12.22 -6.97
N VAL A 236 -8.65 -12.75 -6.60
CA VAL A 236 -8.80 -13.65 -5.44
C VAL A 236 -8.42 -15.10 -5.78
N GLN A 237 -8.62 -15.49 -7.03
CA GLN A 237 -8.26 -16.82 -7.54
C GLN A 237 -7.26 -16.67 -8.67
N VAL A 238 -6.00 -16.95 -8.36
CA VAL A 238 -4.90 -16.98 -9.32
C VAL A 238 -4.24 -18.34 -9.24
N THR A 239 -3.93 -18.93 -10.40
CA THR A 239 -3.13 -20.15 -10.44
C THR A 239 -1.74 -19.85 -9.91
N PRO A 240 -1.27 -20.52 -8.84
CA PRO A 240 0.07 -20.28 -8.32
C PRO A 240 1.14 -20.52 -9.38
N ALA A 241 2.12 -19.62 -9.45
CA ALA A 241 3.24 -19.75 -10.36
C ALA A 241 4.08 -20.97 -9.98
N GLU A 242 4.62 -21.68 -10.98
CA GLU A 242 5.49 -22.82 -10.71
C GLU A 242 6.68 -22.40 -9.83
N PRO A 243 6.99 -23.14 -8.75
CA PRO A 243 8.15 -22.86 -7.92
C PRO A 243 9.44 -22.92 -8.72
N MET A 244 10.30 -21.91 -8.57
CA MET A 244 11.62 -21.88 -9.21
C MET A 244 12.68 -22.28 -8.18
N ARG A 245 13.55 -23.22 -8.56
CA ARG A 245 14.75 -23.54 -7.78
C ARG A 245 15.70 -22.34 -7.76
N ASP A 246 16.46 -22.14 -6.68
CA ASP A 246 17.31 -20.95 -6.52
C ASP A 246 18.31 -20.74 -7.66
N VAL A 247 18.92 -21.81 -8.19
CA VAL A 247 19.82 -21.71 -9.35
C VAL A 247 19.09 -21.18 -10.58
N ALA A 248 17.87 -21.66 -10.86
CA ALA A 248 17.06 -21.20 -11.99
C ALA A 248 16.58 -19.75 -11.79
N LEU A 249 16.17 -19.40 -10.56
CA LEU A 249 15.87 -18.02 -10.20
C LEU A 249 17.09 -17.11 -10.41
N GLY A 250 18.28 -17.56 -10.02
CA GLY A 250 19.53 -16.82 -10.22
C GLY A 250 19.86 -16.55 -11.69
N HIS A 251 19.57 -17.50 -12.59
CA HIS A 251 19.69 -17.28 -14.03
C HIS A 251 18.68 -16.24 -14.52
N HIS A 252 17.40 -16.38 -14.13
CA HIS A 252 16.35 -15.43 -14.46
C HIS A 252 16.67 -13.99 -13.98
N LEU A 253 17.19 -13.85 -12.77
CA LEU A 253 17.61 -12.54 -12.25
C LEU A 253 18.76 -11.94 -13.08
N VAL A 254 19.71 -12.75 -13.54
CA VAL A 254 20.79 -12.28 -14.41
C VAL A 254 20.28 -11.87 -15.78
N GLU A 255 19.25 -12.52 -16.31
CA GLU A 255 18.60 -12.10 -17.57
C GLU A 255 17.92 -10.73 -17.44
N VAL A 256 17.30 -10.45 -16.29
CA VAL A 256 16.56 -9.18 -16.06
C VAL A 256 17.49 -8.03 -15.66
N PHE A 257 18.43 -8.28 -14.73
CA PHE A 257 19.27 -7.24 -14.12
C PHE A 257 20.70 -7.19 -14.68
N GLY A 258 21.09 -8.16 -15.51
CA GLY A 258 22.45 -8.33 -16.00
C GLY A 258 23.38 -9.03 -15.00
N GLN A 259 24.53 -9.50 -15.47
CA GLN A 259 25.48 -10.29 -14.66
C GLN A 259 25.97 -9.54 -13.40
N HIS A 260 26.19 -8.24 -13.50
CA HIS A 260 26.65 -7.40 -12.39
C HIS A 260 25.50 -6.80 -11.57
N GLY A 261 24.24 -6.97 -12.01
CA GLY A 261 23.05 -6.48 -11.33
C GLY A 261 22.45 -7.45 -10.32
N VAL A 262 23.08 -8.61 -10.11
CA VAL A 262 22.65 -9.61 -9.12
C VAL A 262 23.72 -9.80 -8.06
N ARG A 263 23.34 -9.59 -6.80
CA ARG A 263 24.20 -9.76 -5.63
C ARG A 263 23.99 -11.12 -4.99
N ARG A 264 25.03 -11.94 -4.99
CA ARG A 264 25.13 -13.20 -4.25
C ARG A 264 26.05 -13.02 -3.06
N TYR A 265 25.82 -13.77 -2.00
CA TYR A 265 26.60 -13.72 -0.77
C TYR A 265 27.33 -15.05 -0.57
N ASP A 266 28.54 -14.97 -0.02
CA ASP A 266 29.34 -16.15 0.28
C ASP A 266 28.63 -16.99 1.35
N ALA A 267 28.75 -18.31 1.25
CA ALA A 267 28.18 -19.22 2.25
C ALA A 267 28.85 -19.03 3.62
N ASP A 268 30.15 -18.72 3.63
CA ASP A 268 30.92 -18.48 4.85
C ASP A 268 30.43 -17.21 5.57
N ASP A 269 30.08 -16.16 4.82
CA ASP A 269 29.50 -14.91 5.37
C ASP A 269 28.12 -15.14 6.01
N LEU A 270 27.41 -16.19 5.59
CA LEU A 270 26.05 -16.51 6.04
C LEU A 270 26.01 -17.60 7.13
N ALA A 271 27.11 -18.30 7.38
CA ALA A 271 27.14 -19.50 8.21
C ALA A 271 26.57 -19.25 9.61
N ASP A 272 27.07 -18.19 10.28
CA ASP A 272 26.71 -17.82 11.65
C ASP A 272 25.51 -16.86 11.74
N VAL A 273 24.97 -16.42 10.59
CA VAL A 273 23.80 -15.54 10.55
C VAL A 273 22.55 -16.37 10.86
N PRO A 274 21.64 -15.90 11.74
CA PRO A 274 20.45 -16.67 12.15
C PRO A 274 19.34 -16.67 11.10
N LEU A 275 19.67 -16.65 9.80
CA LEU A 275 18.71 -16.74 8.71
C LEU A 275 18.21 -18.19 8.54
N PRO A 276 16.94 -18.41 8.12
CA PRO A 276 16.48 -19.73 7.71
C PRO A 276 17.32 -20.30 6.56
N GLU A 277 17.54 -21.61 6.55
CA GLU A 277 18.37 -22.28 5.53
C GLU A 277 17.88 -22.04 4.09
N ALA A 278 16.56 -22.00 3.88
CA ALA A 278 15.99 -21.64 2.58
C ALA A 278 16.39 -20.22 2.15
N THR A 279 16.42 -19.26 3.07
CA THR A 279 16.85 -17.90 2.78
C THR A 279 18.35 -17.86 2.47
N LYS A 280 19.19 -18.58 3.24
CA LYS A 280 20.63 -18.68 2.96
C LYS A 280 20.87 -19.24 1.56
N ALA A 281 20.18 -20.33 1.21
CA ALA A 281 20.26 -20.94 -0.12
C ALA A 281 19.88 -19.94 -1.24
N THR A 282 18.79 -19.20 -1.09
CA THR A 282 18.43 -18.14 -2.05
C THR A 282 19.52 -17.07 -2.14
N LEU A 283 20.03 -16.54 -1.02
CA LEU A 283 21.06 -15.49 -1.01
C LEU A 283 22.38 -15.94 -1.67
N THR A 284 22.75 -17.22 -1.53
CA THR A 284 23.96 -17.79 -2.14
C THR A 284 23.77 -18.13 -3.61
N TRP A 285 22.72 -18.89 -3.96
CA TRP A 285 22.57 -19.47 -5.31
C TRP A 285 21.81 -18.55 -6.26
N ALA A 286 20.68 -17.98 -5.82
CA ALA A 286 19.91 -17.06 -6.64
C ALA A 286 20.52 -15.65 -6.60
N GLY A 287 20.81 -15.16 -5.39
CA GLY A 287 21.10 -13.77 -5.09
C GLY A 287 19.85 -12.89 -5.03
N LEU A 288 20.07 -11.59 -4.84
CA LEU A 288 19.05 -10.53 -4.92
C LEU A 288 19.43 -9.53 -6.01
N PRO A 289 18.50 -8.77 -6.59
CA PRO A 289 18.84 -7.59 -7.38
C PRO A 289 19.74 -6.67 -6.55
N ALA A 290 20.90 -6.30 -7.10
CA ALA A 290 21.86 -5.45 -6.41
C ALA A 290 21.27 -4.04 -6.17
N ASP A 291 20.56 -3.53 -7.16
CA ASP A 291 19.80 -2.28 -7.09
C ASP A 291 18.62 -2.32 -8.08
N LEU A 292 17.43 -1.96 -7.60
CA LEU A 292 16.25 -1.61 -8.37
C LEU A 292 15.81 -0.23 -7.86
N PRO A 293 16.18 0.86 -8.58
CA PRO A 293 16.00 2.22 -8.09
C PRO A 293 14.57 2.50 -7.61
N LEU A 294 14.46 3.13 -6.42
CA LEU A 294 13.21 3.47 -5.71
C LEU A 294 12.51 2.32 -4.98
N PHE A 295 12.96 1.07 -5.16
CA PHE A 295 12.26 -0.11 -4.63
C PHE A 295 13.13 -1.01 -3.78
N PHE A 296 14.39 -1.27 -4.17
CA PHE A 296 15.23 -2.15 -3.38
C PHE A 296 16.70 -1.96 -3.72
N THR A 297 17.54 -1.89 -2.69
CA THR A 297 18.99 -1.98 -2.80
C THR A 297 19.47 -3.03 -1.79
N ALA A 298 20.18 -4.03 -2.30
CA ALA A 298 20.74 -5.10 -1.47
C ALA A 298 21.92 -4.59 -0.63
N ASP A 299 22.06 -5.10 0.60
CA ASP A 299 23.20 -4.75 1.45
C ASP A 299 24.53 -5.17 0.83
N ARG A 300 25.56 -4.38 1.11
CA ARG A 300 26.87 -4.51 0.47
C ARG A 300 27.89 -5.02 1.48
N PRO A 301 28.56 -6.17 1.24
CA PRO A 301 29.65 -6.62 2.11
C PRO A 301 30.80 -5.62 2.21
N ASP A 302 31.08 -4.90 1.12
CA ASP A 302 32.15 -3.89 1.03
C ASP A 302 31.76 -2.52 1.61
N ALA A 303 30.49 -2.32 1.92
CA ALA A 303 29.95 -1.12 2.55
C ALA A 303 28.76 -1.51 3.45
N PRO A 304 29.02 -2.23 4.55
CA PRO A 304 27.96 -2.80 5.37
C PRO A 304 27.12 -1.70 6.02
N PRO A 305 25.82 -1.95 6.26
CA PRO A 305 24.98 -1.00 6.96
C PRO A 305 25.43 -0.83 8.42
N ALA A 306 24.91 0.20 9.09
CA ALA A 306 25.10 0.38 10.53
C ALA A 306 24.68 -0.90 11.29
N GLY A 307 25.55 -1.42 12.15
CA GLY A 307 25.39 -2.73 12.81
C GLY A 307 26.08 -3.90 12.10
N GLY A 308 26.56 -3.73 10.87
CA GLY A 308 27.26 -4.77 10.10
C GLY A 308 26.37 -5.48 9.07
N LEU A 309 26.99 -6.31 8.22
CA LEU A 309 26.28 -7.12 7.23
C LEU A 309 25.36 -8.13 7.94
N PHE A 310 24.10 -8.24 7.50
CA PHE A 310 23.07 -9.09 8.12
C PHE A 310 22.84 -8.82 9.62
N THR A 311 23.02 -7.58 10.07
CA THR A 311 22.63 -7.17 11.42
C THR A 311 21.13 -7.40 11.66
N ASP A 312 20.76 -7.67 12.91
CA ASP A 312 19.35 -7.59 13.31
C ASP A 312 18.86 -6.13 13.22
N VAL A 313 17.56 -5.96 12.97
CA VAL A 313 16.94 -4.65 12.77
C VAL A 313 17.03 -3.79 14.02
N ALA A 314 16.93 -4.37 15.23
CA ALA A 314 17.01 -3.58 16.45
C ALA A 314 18.40 -2.93 16.60
N THR A 315 19.47 -3.69 16.38
CA THR A 315 20.84 -3.17 16.34
C THR A 315 21.02 -2.12 15.24
N ASN A 316 20.51 -2.36 14.03
CA ASN A 316 20.56 -1.37 12.94
C ASN A 316 19.90 -0.04 13.34
N LEU A 317 18.71 -0.08 13.94
CA LEU A 317 17.99 1.12 14.35
C LEU A 317 18.66 1.87 15.50
N ARG A 318 19.27 1.17 16.46
CA ARG A 318 20.05 1.81 17.55
C ARG A 318 21.27 2.56 17.02
N GLU A 319 22.06 1.92 16.16
CA GLU A 319 23.26 2.52 15.58
C GLU A 319 22.94 3.73 14.69
N ARG A 320 21.79 3.70 14.00
CA ARG A 320 21.27 4.83 13.22
C ARG A 320 20.59 5.91 14.07
N ARG A 321 20.54 5.74 15.39
CA ARG A 321 19.87 6.64 16.34
C ARG A 321 18.41 6.90 15.97
N SER A 322 17.69 5.81 15.69
CA SER A 322 16.24 5.86 15.46
C SER A 322 15.54 6.60 16.61
N PRO A 323 14.59 7.50 16.32
CA PRO A 323 13.79 8.17 17.35
C PRO A 323 12.68 7.28 17.93
N ALA A 324 12.51 6.05 17.42
CA ALA A 324 11.56 5.11 18.00
C ALA A 324 11.95 4.74 19.44
N GLY A 325 10.95 4.50 20.30
CA GLY A 325 11.21 4.08 21.67
C GLY A 325 11.91 2.71 21.74
N GLU A 326 12.78 2.53 22.74
CA GLU A 326 13.59 1.31 22.91
C GLU A 326 12.76 0.03 22.95
N GLU A 327 11.56 0.07 23.52
CA GLU A 327 10.62 -1.05 23.53
C GLU A 327 10.25 -1.49 22.10
N LYS A 328 9.88 -0.54 21.23
CA LYS A 328 9.53 -0.82 19.83
C LYS A 328 10.74 -1.33 19.05
N ILE A 329 11.91 -0.75 19.28
CA ILE A 329 13.15 -1.17 18.64
C ILE A 329 13.52 -2.60 19.08
N GLY A 330 13.52 -2.88 20.37
CA GLY A 330 13.86 -4.20 20.93
C GLY A 330 12.93 -5.30 20.44
N ALA A 331 11.65 -4.98 20.23
CA ALA A 331 10.66 -5.89 19.66
C ALA A 331 11.03 -6.37 18.24
N LEU A 332 11.89 -5.67 17.50
CA LEU A 332 12.27 -6.03 16.11
C LEU A 332 13.53 -6.90 16.01
N SER A 333 14.10 -7.35 17.14
CA SER A 333 15.30 -8.19 17.16
C SER A 333 15.14 -9.58 16.51
N TYR A 334 13.91 -9.98 16.16
CA TYR A 334 13.62 -11.19 15.40
C TYR A 334 13.78 -11.04 13.88
N LEU A 335 14.02 -9.82 13.40
CA LEU A 335 14.21 -9.49 11.99
C LEU A 335 15.70 -9.27 11.68
N VAL A 336 16.20 -9.90 10.62
CA VAL A 336 17.58 -9.72 10.10
C VAL A 336 17.54 -8.94 8.80
N ARG A 337 18.27 -7.83 8.74
CA ARG A 337 18.32 -6.95 7.57
C ARG A 337 19.00 -7.63 6.38
N ILE A 338 18.47 -7.41 5.18
CA ILE A 338 19.08 -7.84 3.90
C ILE A 338 19.21 -6.70 2.87
N GLY A 339 18.64 -5.53 3.15
CA GLY A 339 18.67 -4.37 2.27
C GLY A 339 17.74 -3.27 2.74
N PHE A 340 17.39 -2.36 1.83
CA PHE A 340 16.45 -1.27 2.07
C PHE A 340 15.77 -0.82 0.77
N ASP A 341 14.64 -0.13 0.85
CA ASP A 341 13.88 0.34 -0.32
C ASP A 341 14.06 1.85 -0.63
N GLY A 342 15.13 2.44 -0.09
CA GLY A 342 15.37 3.88 -0.08
C GLY A 342 15.18 4.51 1.29
N VAL A 343 14.23 3.99 2.09
CA VAL A 343 13.97 4.49 3.45
C VAL A 343 13.81 3.33 4.44
N ALA A 344 12.84 2.44 4.18
CA ALA A 344 12.53 1.32 5.06
C ALA A 344 13.59 0.23 4.96
N VAL A 345 13.88 -0.39 6.10
CA VAL A 345 14.78 -1.53 6.20
C VAL A 345 14.04 -2.78 5.71
N ILE A 346 14.58 -3.48 4.72
CA ILE A 346 14.02 -4.75 4.25
C ILE A 346 14.72 -5.88 5.01
N ALA A 347 13.94 -6.68 5.73
CA ALA A 347 14.45 -7.67 6.67
C ALA A 347 13.67 -8.98 6.63
N VAL A 348 14.35 -10.06 7.01
CA VAL A 348 13.85 -11.43 7.04
C VAL A 348 13.51 -11.81 8.47
N GLN A 349 12.34 -12.40 8.67
CA GLN A 349 11.92 -12.99 9.93
C GLN A 349 12.69 -14.27 10.23
N CYS A 350 13.49 -14.23 11.29
CA CYS A 350 14.41 -15.30 11.68
C CYS A 350 13.98 -16.06 12.93
N ARG A 351 13.02 -15.50 13.68
CA ARG A 351 12.38 -16.13 14.84
C ARG A 351 10.87 -15.92 14.74
N PRO A 352 10.04 -16.75 15.41
CA PRO A 352 8.62 -16.48 15.54
C PRO A 352 8.42 -15.06 16.07
N GLY A 353 7.60 -14.28 15.36
CA GLY A 353 7.30 -12.91 15.72
C GLY A 353 6.16 -12.86 16.74
N THR A 354 5.83 -11.66 17.19
CA THR A 354 4.64 -11.43 18.03
C THR A 354 3.41 -11.00 17.21
N GLY A 355 3.49 -11.06 15.88
CA GLY A 355 2.45 -10.58 14.96
C GLY A 355 2.41 -11.37 13.66
N GLN A 356 1.20 -11.66 13.19
CA GLN A 356 0.95 -12.40 11.96
C GLN A 356 1.43 -11.65 10.71
N PRO A 357 1.85 -12.37 9.65
CA PRO A 357 2.03 -13.82 9.59
C PRO A 357 3.36 -14.29 10.23
N ASP A 358 3.29 -15.27 11.13
CA ASP A 358 4.44 -15.84 11.87
C ASP A 358 5.36 -16.74 11.00
N GLY A 359 5.52 -16.41 9.72
CA GLY A 359 6.29 -17.19 8.76
C GLY A 359 7.78 -16.95 8.91
N LEU A 360 8.51 -17.93 9.44
CA LEU A 360 9.98 -17.94 9.34
C LEU A 360 10.38 -17.79 7.86
N GLY A 361 11.26 -16.85 7.58
CA GLY A 361 11.70 -16.51 6.22
C GLY A 361 10.87 -15.42 5.53
N ALA A 362 9.75 -14.99 6.11
CA ALA A 362 8.97 -13.87 5.58
C ALA A 362 9.76 -12.56 5.60
N LEU A 363 9.48 -11.69 4.64
CA LEU A 363 10.11 -10.38 4.51
C LEU A 363 9.18 -9.27 5.00
N TRP A 364 9.82 -8.30 5.64
CA TRP A 364 9.19 -7.14 6.24
C TRP A 364 9.96 -5.87 5.86
N ALA A 365 9.23 -4.80 5.57
CA ALA A 365 9.75 -3.45 5.42
C ALA A 365 9.51 -2.69 6.73
N VAL A 366 10.59 -2.28 7.38
CA VAL A 366 10.55 -1.62 8.68
C VAL A 366 10.87 -0.14 8.53
N ASP A 367 9.94 0.71 8.92
CA ASP A 367 10.14 2.15 8.95
C ASP A 367 11.14 2.51 10.06
N PRO A 368 12.28 3.17 9.73
CA PRO A 368 13.34 3.43 10.69
C PRO A 368 13.02 4.52 11.70
N VAL A 369 11.96 5.30 11.51
CA VAL A 369 11.54 6.39 12.39
C VAL A 369 10.49 5.92 13.40
N THR A 370 9.53 5.12 12.93
CA THR A 370 8.38 4.69 13.72
C THR A 370 8.52 3.28 14.27
N ALA A 371 9.50 2.50 13.77
CA ALA A 371 9.68 1.08 14.04
C ALA A 371 8.43 0.23 13.67
N THR A 372 7.62 0.71 12.73
CA THR A 372 6.48 -0.06 12.21
C THR A 372 6.94 -1.01 11.12
N ALA A 373 6.39 -2.23 11.11
CA ALA A 373 6.72 -3.26 10.13
C ALA A 373 5.55 -3.46 9.16
N ARG A 374 5.88 -3.60 7.89
CA ARG A 374 4.94 -3.84 6.79
C ARG A 374 5.32 -5.12 6.08
N TYR A 375 4.35 -6.01 5.86
CA TYR A 375 4.60 -7.28 5.19
C TYR A 375 5.00 -7.07 3.72
N VAL A 376 5.99 -7.83 3.25
CA VAL A 376 6.52 -7.77 1.88
C VAL A 376 6.22 -9.07 1.14
N ASN A 377 6.85 -10.18 1.54
CA ASN A 377 6.68 -11.48 0.88
C ASN A 377 6.87 -12.63 1.86
N VAL A 378 6.42 -13.82 1.46
CA VAL A 378 6.54 -15.04 2.27
C VAL A 378 7.96 -15.60 2.31
N SER A 379 8.82 -15.25 1.34
CA SER A 379 10.20 -15.72 1.28
C SER A 379 11.10 -14.81 0.44
N ALA A 380 12.43 -14.94 0.62
CA ALA A 380 13.41 -14.21 -0.17
C ALA A 380 13.34 -14.55 -1.67
N ALA A 381 13.04 -15.80 -2.02
CA ALA A 381 12.86 -16.23 -3.42
C ALA A 381 11.63 -15.57 -4.05
N ALA A 382 10.51 -15.50 -3.33
CA ALA A 382 9.29 -14.82 -3.78
C ALA A 382 9.52 -13.31 -3.95
N PHE A 383 10.27 -12.69 -3.03
CA PHE A 383 10.64 -11.28 -3.12
C PHE A 383 11.52 -10.99 -4.33
N ALA A 384 12.60 -11.74 -4.53
CA ALA A 384 13.50 -11.55 -5.67
C ALA A 384 12.77 -11.76 -7.01
N ARG A 385 11.90 -12.77 -7.09
CA ARG A 385 11.05 -13.00 -8.27
C ARG A 385 10.10 -11.82 -8.49
N SER A 386 9.43 -11.33 -7.45
CA SER A 386 8.52 -10.18 -7.53
C SER A 386 9.22 -8.89 -7.97
N LEU A 387 10.44 -8.63 -7.50
CA LEU A 387 11.27 -7.51 -7.97
C LEU A 387 11.60 -7.63 -9.46
N SER A 388 11.88 -8.85 -9.96
CA SER A 388 12.11 -9.06 -11.39
C SER A 388 10.86 -8.78 -12.24
N LEU A 389 9.67 -9.13 -11.73
CA LEU A 389 8.40 -8.83 -12.38
C LEU A 389 8.14 -7.33 -12.44
N LEU A 390 8.39 -6.63 -11.33
CA LEU A 390 8.28 -5.17 -11.27
C LEU A 390 9.24 -4.48 -12.25
N ALA A 391 10.51 -4.91 -12.29
CA ALA A 391 11.51 -4.35 -13.20
C ALA A 391 11.07 -4.49 -14.66
N ALA A 392 10.62 -5.69 -15.07
CA ALA A 392 10.16 -5.95 -16.41
C ALA A 392 8.85 -5.18 -16.75
N ALA A 393 7.91 -5.10 -15.80
CA ALA A 393 6.67 -4.36 -15.98
C ALA A 393 6.92 -2.85 -16.16
N ARG A 394 7.81 -2.25 -15.37
CA ARG A 394 8.17 -0.83 -15.51
C ARG A 394 8.78 -0.52 -16.87
N GLN A 395 9.60 -1.41 -17.43
CA GLN A 395 10.12 -1.23 -18.79
C GLN A 395 9.00 -1.28 -19.84
N ARG A 396 8.06 -2.22 -19.73
CA ARG A 396 6.92 -2.33 -20.66
C ARG A 396 5.94 -1.17 -20.56
N LEU A 397 5.79 -0.58 -19.39
CA LEU A 397 4.87 0.55 -19.15
C LEU A 397 5.30 1.85 -19.83
N GLN A 398 6.59 2.02 -20.15
CA GLN A 398 7.11 3.28 -20.68
C GLN A 398 6.47 3.63 -22.03
N GLY A 399 5.87 4.82 -22.09
CA GLY A 399 5.25 5.35 -23.30
C GLY A 399 3.87 4.76 -23.64
N LEU A 400 3.32 3.88 -22.79
CA LEU A 400 1.95 3.39 -22.96
C LEU A 400 0.92 4.47 -22.62
N ASP A 401 -0.21 4.45 -23.33
CA ASP A 401 -1.39 5.22 -22.94
C ASP A 401 -2.06 4.63 -21.68
N PRO A 402 -2.97 5.37 -21.00
CA PRO A 402 -3.55 4.91 -19.74
C PRO A 402 -4.30 3.57 -19.78
N ILE A 403 -4.88 3.19 -20.93
CA ILE A 403 -5.61 1.92 -21.08
C ILE A 403 -4.62 0.76 -21.22
N ALA A 404 -3.62 0.93 -22.10
CA ALA A 404 -2.56 -0.06 -22.28
C ALA A 404 -1.74 -0.24 -20.99
N ALA A 405 -1.42 0.87 -20.30
CA ALA A 405 -0.77 0.84 -19.00
C ALA A 405 -1.63 0.13 -17.95
N GLY A 406 -2.94 0.35 -17.95
CA GLY A 406 -3.87 -0.34 -17.04
C GLY A 406 -3.84 -1.85 -17.22
N ALA A 407 -3.75 -2.34 -18.46
CA ALA A 407 -3.63 -3.77 -18.74
C ALA A 407 -2.31 -4.35 -18.21
N GLU A 408 -1.18 -3.65 -18.37
CA GLU A 408 0.11 -4.08 -17.83
C GLU A 408 0.15 -4.07 -16.29
N VAL A 409 -0.45 -3.08 -15.63
CA VAL A 409 -0.54 -3.06 -14.14
C VAL A 409 -1.42 -4.21 -13.64
N ALA A 410 -2.52 -4.51 -14.32
CA ALA A 410 -3.36 -5.66 -14.00
C ALA A 410 -2.61 -6.99 -14.17
N ALA A 411 -1.84 -7.14 -15.25
CA ALA A 411 -1.01 -8.32 -15.47
C ALA A 411 0.08 -8.47 -14.38
N LEU A 412 0.71 -7.37 -13.96
CA LEU A 412 1.66 -7.38 -12.85
C LEU A 412 0.99 -7.84 -11.55
N GLN A 413 -0.22 -7.35 -11.23
CA GLN A 413 -0.96 -7.80 -10.05
C GLN A 413 -1.21 -9.30 -10.04
N GLU A 414 -1.66 -9.84 -11.18
CA GLU A 414 -1.90 -11.27 -11.32
C GLU A 414 -0.61 -12.07 -11.14
N GLN A 415 0.49 -11.62 -11.74
CA GLN A 415 1.79 -12.27 -11.60
C GLN A 415 2.32 -12.21 -10.15
N LEU A 416 2.18 -11.07 -9.46
CA LEU A 416 2.55 -10.95 -8.06
C LEU A 416 1.71 -11.87 -7.17
N ALA A 417 0.39 -11.93 -7.38
CA ALA A 417 -0.50 -12.84 -6.66
C ALA A 417 -0.19 -14.33 -6.95
N ALA A 418 0.18 -14.66 -8.20
CA ALA A 418 0.60 -16.01 -8.58
C ALA A 418 1.90 -16.43 -7.87
N VAL A 419 2.84 -15.50 -7.70
CA VAL A 419 4.09 -15.75 -6.97
C VAL A 419 3.84 -15.85 -5.47
N ASP A 420 3.06 -14.94 -4.92
CA ASP A 420 2.81 -14.83 -3.49
C ASP A 420 1.50 -14.04 -3.21
N ALA A 421 0.40 -14.76 -3.01
CA ALA A 421 -0.90 -14.12 -2.78
C ALA A 421 -0.94 -13.28 -1.49
N SER A 422 -0.16 -13.63 -0.44
CA SER A 422 -0.14 -12.83 0.80
C SER A 422 0.55 -11.48 0.61
N ALA A 423 1.39 -11.33 -0.43
CA ALA A 423 2.00 -10.05 -0.78
C ALA A 423 0.96 -8.97 -1.15
N LEU A 424 -0.23 -9.36 -1.60
CA LEU A 424 -1.36 -8.47 -1.90
C LEU A 424 -2.56 -8.71 -0.97
N GLY A 425 -2.35 -9.39 0.16
CA GLY A 425 -3.42 -9.87 1.05
C GLY A 425 -4.20 -8.76 1.78
N ASN A 426 -3.65 -7.55 1.88
CA ASN A 426 -4.37 -6.37 2.37
C ASN A 426 -3.84 -5.08 1.72
N ALA A 427 -4.56 -3.96 1.89
CA ALA A 427 -4.23 -2.67 1.28
C ALA A 427 -2.95 -2.02 1.81
N ASP A 428 -2.43 -2.53 2.93
CA ASP A 428 -1.26 -2.03 3.63
C ASP A 428 -0.02 -2.91 3.44
N THR A 429 -0.03 -3.94 2.59
CA THR A 429 1.25 -4.62 2.28
C THR A 429 2.14 -3.71 1.42
N TRP A 430 3.45 -3.98 1.43
CA TRP A 430 4.42 -3.20 0.66
C TRP A 430 4.09 -3.20 -0.84
N TRP A 431 3.74 -4.36 -1.39
CA TRP A 431 3.34 -4.50 -2.79
C TRP A 431 1.99 -3.86 -3.11
N SER A 432 1.01 -3.93 -2.20
CA SER A 432 -0.30 -3.27 -2.41
C SER A 432 -0.15 -1.77 -2.57
N LEU A 433 0.73 -1.14 -1.79
CA LEU A 433 1.03 0.29 -1.91
C LEU A 433 1.73 0.65 -3.21
N ILE A 434 2.68 -0.19 -3.67
CA ILE A 434 3.36 0.02 -4.96
C ILE A 434 2.38 -0.09 -6.11
N VAL A 435 1.62 -1.18 -6.16
CA VAL A 435 0.62 -1.43 -7.21
C VAL A 435 -0.44 -0.33 -7.22
N GLU A 436 -0.93 0.11 -6.06
CA GLU A 436 -1.87 1.22 -5.97
C GLU A 436 -1.31 2.51 -6.58
N GLN A 437 -0.05 2.84 -6.29
CA GLN A 437 0.59 4.02 -6.88
C GLN A 437 0.82 3.88 -8.39
N MET A 438 1.11 2.66 -8.89
CA MET A 438 1.15 2.39 -10.33
C MET A 438 -0.23 2.58 -10.98
N TRP A 439 -1.32 2.15 -10.32
CA TRP A 439 -2.68 2.45 -10.78
C TRP A 439 -2.99 3.93 -10.80
N HIS A 440 -2.36 4.74 -9.96
CA HIS A 440 -2.50 6.19 -9.99
C HIS A 440 -1.64 6.87 -11.07
N GLY A 441 -0.81 6.11 -11.80
CA GLY A 441 0.08 6.62 -12.84
C GLY A 441 1.33 7.31 -12.29
N LEU A 442 1.76 6.97 -11.07
CA LEU A 442 2.82 7.70 -10.38
C LEU A 442 4.25 7.26 -10.76
N PHE A 443 4.43 6.03 -11.27
CA PHE A 443 5.74 5.52 -11.73
C PHE A 443 5.71 4.19 -12.49
#